data_AF-A0A258SZK5-F1
#
_entry.id   AF-A0A258SZK5-F1
#
_cell.length_a   1.000
_cell.length_b   1.000
_cell.length_c   1.000
_cell.angle_alpha   90.00
_cell.angle_beta   90.00
_cell.angle_gamma   90.00
#
_symmetry.space_group_name_H-M   'P 1'
#
loop_
_entity.id
_entity.type
_entity.pdbx_description
1 polymer ?
#
loop_
_entity_poly.entity_id
_entity_poly.type
_entity_poly.pdbx_seq_one_letter_code
_entity_poly.pdbx_strand_id
1 'polypeptide(L)' 'MQVRVKWIDGVSFVGESETGHAVVMDGAPENGGRNIGMRPMEMLLIGM' A
#
# COMPACT_ATOMS: atom_id res chain seq x y z
N MET A 1 6.89 -15.76 6.64
CA MET A 1 5.78 -14.92 6.16
C MET A 1 6.21 -14.30 4.85
N GLN A 2 5.56 -14.65 3.73
CA GLN A 2 5.81 -14.01 2.45
C GLN A 2 4.69 -13.02 2.12
N VAL A 3 5.07 -11.89 1.54
CA VAL A 3 4.14 -10.87 1.05
C VAL A 3 4.61 -10.49 -0.34
N ARG A 4 3.69 -10.44 -1.30
CA ARG A 4 3.99 -9.92 -2.64
C ARG A 4 3.61 -8.46 -2.69
N VAL A 5 4.54 -7.61 -3.12
CA VAL A 5 4.26 -6.19 -3.34
C VAL A 5 4.27 -5.95 -4.84
N LYS A 6 3.16 -5.42 -5.37
CA LYS A 6 3.02 -5.04 -6.76
C LYS A 6 2.89 -3.52 -6.87
N TRP A 7 3.81 -2.92 -7.62
CA TRP A 7 3.66 -1.53 -8.06
C TRP A 7 2.57 -1.47 -9.14
N ILE A 8 1.63 -0.55 -9.01
CA ILE A 8 0.53 -0.39 -9.98
C ILE A 8 0.78 0.82 -10.88
N ASP A 9 0.70 2.02 -10.32
CA ASP A 9 0.80 3.27 -11.06
C ASP A 9 1.15 4.41 -10.10
N GLY A 10 1.86 5.44 -10.57
CA GLY A 10 2.30 6.56 -9.72
C GLY A 10 3.08 6.07 -8.49
N VAL A 11 2.67 6.50 -7.29
CA VAL A 11 3.17 6.04 -5.97
C VAL A 11 2.16 5.13 -5.26
N SER A 12 1.39 4.34 -6.01
CA SER A 12 0.46 3.35 -5.48
C SER A 12 1.03 1.92 -5.50
N PHE A 13 0.70 1.15 -4.48
CA PHE A 13 1.17 -0.21 -4.26
C PHE A 13 0.03 -1.12 -3.81
N VAL A 14 0.10 -2.38 -4.21
CA VAL A 14 -0.75 -3.44 -3.63
C VAL A 14 0.14 -4.45 -2.91
N GLY A 15 -0.09 -4.63 -1.62
CA GLY A 15 0.49 -5.71 -0.83
C GLY A 15 -0.49 -6.87 -0.75
N GLU A 16 -0.09 -8.06 -1.18
CA GLU A 16 -0.88 -9.29 -1.09
C GLU A 16 -0.22 -10.23 -0.09
N SER A 17 -0.96 -10.61 0.96
CA SER A 17 -0.53 -11.64 1.90
C SER A 17 -0.61 -13.02 1.26
N GLU A 18 0.18 -13.94 1.77
CA GLU A 18 0.12 -15.35 1.36
C GLU A 18 -1.25 -16.00 1.61
N THR A 19 -2.06 -15.44 2.53
CA THR A 19 -3.44 -15.87 2.81
C THR A 19 -4.46 -15.30 1.82
N GLY A 20 -4.03 -14.56 0.79
CA GLY A 20 -4.90 -13.99 -0.25
C GLY A 20 -5.55 -12.66 0.11
N HIS A 21 -5.13 -11.99 1.19
CA HIS A 21 -5.64 -10.67 1.55
C HIS A 21 -4.80 -9.60 0.87
N ALA A 22 -5.46 -8.71 0.12
CA ALA A 22 -4.81 -7.58 -0.54
C ALA A 22 -5.08 -6.28 0.19
N VAL A 23 -4.05 -5.45 0.33
CA VAL A 23 -4.11 -4.09 0.86
C VAL A 23 -3.59 -3.12 -0.18
N VAL A 24 -4.31 -2.03 -0.39
CA VAL A 24 -3.88 -0.94 -1.28
C VAL A 24 -3.26 0.14 -0.43
N MET A 25 -2.01 0.47 -0.74
CA MET A 25 -1.29 1.60 -0.16
C MET A 25 -1.04 2.64 -1.24
N ASP A 26 -1.17 3.90 -0.89
CA ASP A 26 -0.95 4.99 -1.84
C ASP A 26 -0.16 6.13 -1.21
N GLY A 27 0.60 6.81 -2.06
CA GLY A 27 1.31 8.01 -1.70
C GLY A 27 0.38 9.21 -1.53
N ALA A 28 0.96 10.26 -0.96
CA ALA A 28 0.36 11.57 -0.90
C ALA A 28 0.13 12.16 -2.31
N PRO A 29 -0.97 12.92 -2.56
CA PRO A 29 -1.15 13.65 -3.82
C PRO A 29 0.03 14.54 -4.22
N GLU A 30 0.61 15.22 -3.23
CA GLU A 30 1.80 16.08 -3.37
C GLU A 30 3.04 15.34 -3.89
N ASN A 31 3.11 14.01 -3.71
CA ASN A 31 4.22 13.17 -4.17
C ASN A 31 3.85 12.34 -5.42
N GLY A 32 2.73 12.64 -6.10
CA GLY A 32 2.26 11.90 -7.27
C GLY A 32 1.34 10.73 -6.95
N GLY A 33 0.82 10.67 -5.72
CA GLY A 33 -0.18 9.69 -5.30
C GLY A 33 -1.57 10.06 -5.76
N ARG A 34 -2.48 9.09 -5.78
CA ARG A 34 -3.86 9.28 -6.22
C ARG A 34 -4.83 9.42 -5.04
N ASN A 35 -4.32 9.33 -3.81
CA ASN A 35 -5.06 9.24 -2.56
C ASN A 35 -6.11 8.11 -2.55
N ILE A 36 -5.81 6.98 -3.19
CA ILE A 36 -6.74 5.83 -3.32
C ILE A 36 -6.52 4.75 -2.24
N GLY A 37 -5.55 4.95 -1.35
CA GLY A 37 -5.19 4.01 -0.28
C GLY A 37 -4.49 4.73 0.87
N MET A 38 -4.29 4.00 1.97
CA MET A 38 -3.56 4.53 3.13
C MET A 38 -2.08 4.70 2.82
N ARG A 39 -1.43 5.67 3.47
CA ARG A 39 0.02 5.82 3.34
C ARG A 39 0.72 4.63 4.01
N PRO A 40 1.86 4.14 3.47
CA PRO A 40 2.56 3.00 4.06
C PRO A 40 2.89 3.17 5.56
N MET A 41 3.25 4.39 5.96
CA MET A 41 3.53 4.70 7.36
C MET A 41 2.29 4.71 8.25
N GLU A 42 1.12 5.11 7.73
CA GLU A 42 -0.15 5.03 8.46
C GLU A 42 -0.54 3.57 8.67
N MET A 43 -0.36 2.73 7.64
CA MET A 43 -0.62 1.29 7.73
C MET A 43 0.24 0.63 8.81
N LEU A 44 1.53 0.98 8.88
CA LEU A 44 2.43 0.44 9.89
C LEU A 44 2.01 0.83 11.31
N LEU A 45 1.59 2.08 11.52
CA LEU A 45 1.11 2.56 12.82
C LEU A 45 -0.19 1.89 13.26
N ILE A 46 -1.08 1.57 12.31
CA ILE A 46 -2.33 0.84 12.60
C ILE A 46 -2.06 -0.64 12.94
N GLY A 47 -1.01 -1.23 12.37
CA GLY A 47 -0.66 -2.65 12.53
C GLY A 47 0.24 -2.98 13.72
N MET A 48 0.67 -1.98 14.50
CA MET A 48 1.38 -2.14 15.78
C MET A 48 0.37 -2.36 16.91
#